data_AF-A0A504JFC6-F1
#
_entry.id   AF-A0A504JFC6-F1
#
_cell.length_a   1.000
_cell.length_b   1.000
_cell.length_c   1.000
_cell.angle_alpha   90.00
_cell.angle_beta   90.00
_cell.angle_gamma   90.00
#
_symmetry.space_group_name_H-M   'P 1'
#
loop_
_entity.id
_entity.type
_entity.pdbx_description
1 polymer ?
#
loop_
_entity_poly.entity_id
_entity_poly.type
_entity_poly.pdbx_seq_one_letter_code
_entity_poly.pdbx_strand_id
1 'polypeptide(L)'
;MDIAVGYCAKYVRWALEDGGMKTWGPNEIEQRPNYACNYGPFLLHKGFVEVSNEDYKKGDIVVIESFSGHKAGHIQIYNGENWVSDFIQNYFYPGRAYRKAKPNYKTYRWE
;
A
#
# COMPACT_ATOMS: atom_id res chain seq x y z
N MET A 1 7.09 19.27 6.89
CA MET A 1 5.98 18.66 6.12
C MET A 1 6.64 17.69 5.18
N ASP A 2 6.41 16.39 5.37
CA ASP A 2 7.05 15.37 4.55
C ASP A 2 6.47 15.42 3.14
N ILE A 3 7.33 15.41 2.14
CA ILE A 3 6.97 15.56 0.73
C ILE A 3 7.00 14.18 0.09
N ALA A 4 5.90 13.80 -0.56
CA ALA A 4 5.83 12.56 -1.34
C ALA A 4 6.90 12.57 -2.45
N VAL A 5 7.63 11.47 -2.60
CA VAL A 5 8.69 11.31 -3.61
C VAL A 5 8.27 10.42 -4.78
N GLY A 6 7.05 9.88 -4.75
CA GLY A 6 6.48 9.05 -5.81
C GLY A 6 6.92 7.59 -5.77
N TYR A 7 7.40 7.13 -4.61
CA TYR A 7 7.98 5.79 -4.44
C TYR A 7 7.26 4.96 -3.37
N CYS A 8 5.96 5.21 -3.12
CA CYS A 8 5.18 4.53 -2.08
C CYS A 8 5.32 2.99 -2.11
N ALA A 9 5.24 2.36 -3.29
CA ALA A 9 5.44 0.92 -3.46
C ALA A 9 6.82 0.44 -2.98
N LYS A 10 7.87 1.23 -3.23
CA LYS A 10 9.24 0.89 -2.81
C LYS A 10 9.38 0.96 -1.28
N TYR A 11 8.83 1.99 -0.65
CA TYR A 11 8.97 2.22 0.80
C TYR A 11 8.10 1.25 1.61
N VAL A 12 6.85 1.00 1.20
CA VAL A 12 6.01 -0.01 1.85
C VAL A 12 6.63 -1.40 1.70
N ARG A 13 7.19 -1.72 0.53
CA ARG A 13 7.95 -2.96 0.35
C ARG A 13 9.13 -3.06 1.31
N TRP A 14 9.91 -2.00 1.51
CA TRP A 14 11.01 -2.04 2.47
C TRP A 14 10.52 -2.30 3.89
N ALA A 15 9.38 -1.74 4.30
CA ALA A 15 8.77 -2.07 5.58
C ALA A 15 8.35 -3.55 5.66
N LEU A 16 7.84 -4.14 4.57
CA LEU A 16 7.55 -5.58 4.51
C LEU A 16 8.82 -6.44 4.63
N GLU A 17 9.86 -6.08 3.88
CA GLU A 17 11.16 -6.75 3.90
C GLU A 17 11.81 -6.67 5.30
N ASP A 18 11.72 -5.52 5.97
CA ASP A 18 12.20 -5.31 7.35
C ASP A 18 11.36 -6.11 8.38
N GLY A 19 10.06 -6.29 8.10
CA GLY A 19 9.19 -7.23 8.82
C GLY A 19 9.50 -8.71 8.58
N GLY A 20 10.57 -9.03 7.82
CA GLY A 20 11.00 -10.40 7.54
C GLY A 20 10.37 -11.02 6.30
N MET A 21 9.56 -10.28 5.53
CA MET A 21 8.91 -10.80 4.33
C MET A 21 9.87 -10.84 3.14
N LYS A 22 10.05 -12.01 2.55
CA LYS A 22 10.74 -12.15 1.27
C LYS A 22 9.85 -11.67 0.12
N THR A 23 10.24 -10.62 -0.61
CA THR A 23 9.46 -10.05 -1.73
C THR A 23 10.08 -10.33 -3.12
N TRP A 24 10.80 -11.43 -3.24
CA TRP A 24 11.37 -11.91 -4.49
C TRP A 24 11.34 -13.44 -4.53
N GLY A 25 11.27 -14.01 -5.72
CA GLY A 25 11.23 -15.45 -5.93
C GLY A 25 11.36 -15.83 -7.41
N PRO A 26 11.40 -17.12 -7.73
CA PRO A 26 11.53 -17.59 -9.10
C PRO A 26 10.32 -17.29 -9.99
N ASN A 27 9.11 -17.13 -9.42
CA ASN A 27 7.89 -16.88 -10.19
C ASN A 27 7.39 -15.43 -10.06
N GLU A 28 6.62 -14.97 -11.06
CA GLU A 28 6.10 -13.59 -11.11
C GLU A 28 5.29 -13.19 -9.87
N ILE A 29 4.43 -14.08 -9.36
CA ILE A 29 3.61 -13.82 -8.16
C ILE A 29 4.42 -13.66 -6.87
N GLU A 30 5.66 -14.19 -6.85
CA GLU A 30 6.58 -14.05 -5.72
C GLU A 30 7.39 -12.75 -5.79
N GLN A 31 7.44 -12.13 -6.96
CA GLN A 31 8.19 -10.91 -7.24
C GLN A 31 7.39 -9.69 -6.81
N ARG A 32 8.04 -8.76 -6.08
CA ARG A 32 7.47 -7.44 -5.77
C ARG A 32 6.89 -6.77 -7.03
N PRO A 33 5.65 -6.27 -6.98
CA PRO A 33 5.11 -5.47 -8.07
C PRO A 33 5.80 -4.10 -8.19
N ASN A 34 5.89 -3.59 -9.42
CA ASN A 34 6.40 -2.25 -9.69
C ASN A 34 5.38 -1.16 -9.32
N TYR A 35 4.10 -1.38 -9.61
CA TYR A 35 3.03 -0.43 -9.34
C TYR A 35 2.28 -0.80 -8.06
N ALA A 36 1.95 0.23 -7.28
CA ALA A 36 1.27 0.09 -6.00
C ALA A 36 -0.09 -0.62 -6.13
N CYS A 37 -0.87 -0.29 -7.18
CA CYS A 37 -2.18 -0.92 -7.43
C CYS A 37 -2.10 -2.45 -7.63
N ASN A 38 -0.93 -3.00 -7.94
CA ASN A 38 -0.75 -4.43 -8.19
C ASN A 38 -0.35 -5.21 -6.93
N TYR A 39 -0.23 -4.54 -5.77
CA TYR A 39 0.16 -5.22 -4.52
C TYR A 39 -0.93 -6.13 -3.94
N GLY A 40 -2.20 -5.94 -4.28
CA GLY A 40 -3.30 -6.75 -3.72
C GLY A 40 -3.08 -8.26 -3.89
N PRO A 41 -2.97 -8.79 -5.12
CA PRO A 41 -2.69 -10.21 -5.37
C PRO A 41 -1.37 -10.68 -4.74
N PHE A 42 -0.33 -9.83 -4.75
CA PHE A 42 0.95 -10.14 -4.14
C PHE A 42 0.83 -10.33 -2.61
N LEU A 43 0.13 -9.42 -1.92
CA LEU A 43 -0.07 -9.50 -0.47
C LEU A 43 -0.87 -10.77 -0.10
N LEU A 44 -1.95 -11.06 -0.82
CA LEU A 44 -2.72 -12.29 -0.63
C LEU A 44 -1.85 -13.54 -0.80
N HIS A 45 -1.01 -13.57 -1.85
CA HIS A 45 -0.08 -14.68 -2.06
C HIS A 45 0.95 -14.82 -0.93
N LYS A 46 1.36 -13.71 -0.30
CA LYS A 46 2.27 -13.73 0.84
C LYS A 46 1.62 -14.14 2.15
N GLY A 47 0.30 -14.31 2.19
CA GLY A 47 -0.45 -14.75 3.38
C GLY A 47 -1.23 -13.65 4.09
N PHE A 48 -1.29 -12.44 3.54
CA PHE A 48 -2.25 -11.45 4.03
C PHE A 48 -3.68 -11.88 3.70
N VAL A 49 -4.63 -11.41 4.50
CA VAL A 49 -6.06 -11.53 4.23
C VAL A 49 -6.64 -10.16 3.87
N GLU A 50 -7.62 -10.12 2.97
CA GLU A 50 -8.41 -8.91 2.70
C GLU A 50 -9.42 -8.72 3.83
N VAL A 51 -9.48 -7.52 4.41
CA VAL A 51 -10.37 -7.16 5.53
C VAL A 51 -11.28 -5.98 5.15
N SER A 52 -12.35 -5.77 5.92
CA SER A 52 -13.24 -4.63 5.73
C SER A 52 -12.54 -3.29 6.01
N ASN A 53 -13.01 -2.24 5.35
CA ASN A 53 -12.44 -0.88 5.43
C ASN A 53 -12.99 -0.06 6.63
N GLU A 54 -13.30 -0.71 7.74
CA GLU A 54 -14.01 -0.09 8.89
C GLU A 54 -13.10 0.08 10.11
N ASP A 55 -12.31 -0.95 10.46
CA ASP A 55 -11.48 -0.97 11.68
C ASP A 55 -10.00 -1.18 11.34
N TYR A 56 -9.31 -0.09 11.01
CA TYR A 56 -7.88 -0.13 10.71
C TYR A 56 -7.04 -0.47 11.95
N LYS A 57 -6.12 -1.41 11.80
CA LYS A 57 -5.17 -1.84 12.84
C LYS A 57 -3.74 -1.54 12.40
N LYS A 58 -2.86 -1.34 13.38
CA LYS A 58 -1.43 -1.17 13.13
C LYS A 58 -0.91 -2.34 12.29
N GLY A 59 -0.23 -2.03 11.19
CA GLY A 59 0.26 -3.00 10.22
C GLY A 59 -0.65 -3.22 9.01
N ASP A 60 -1.89 -2.71 9.03
CA ASP A 60 -2.78 -2.80 7.87
C ASP A 60 -2.19 -2.08 6.66
N ILE A 61 -2.32 -2.72 5.51
CA ILE A 61 -1.84 -2.20 4.24
C ILE A 61 -3.03 -1.89 3.36
N VAL A 62 -3.14 -0.64 2.92
CA VAL A 62 -4.16 -0.22 1.96
C VAL A 62 -3.52 -0.12 0.59
N VAL A 63 -4.15 -0.77 -0.38
CA VAL A 63 -3.85 -0.62 -1.81
C VAL A 63 -4.98 0.15 -2.47
N ILE A 64 -4.66 1.32 -3.02
CA ILE A 64 -5.57 2.21 -3.72
C ILE A 64 -5.40 2.00 -5.22
N GLU A 65 -6.52 1.85 -5.92
CA GLU A 65 -6.55 1.61 -7.37
C GLU A 65 -5.93 2.76 -8.18
N SER A 66 -5.48 2.42 -9.39
CA SER A 66 -5.06 3.41 -10.37
C SER A 66 -6.25 4.22 -10.90
N PHE A 67 -6.01 5.47 -11.29
CA PHE A 67 -6.99 6.29 -12.00
C PHE A 67 -6.29 7.26 -12.96
N SER A 68 -7.06 8.06 -13.70
CA SER A 68 -6.51 9.02 -14.67
C SER A 68 -5.50 9.97 -14.01
N GLY A 69 -4.29 10.05 -14.57
CA GLY A 69 -3.16 10.82 -14.01
C GLY A 69 -2.34 10.09 -12.93
N HIS A 70 -2.80 8.93 -12.44
CA HIS A 70 -2.18 8.18 -11.35
C HIS A 70 -2.19 6.66 -11.65
N LYS A 71 -1.51 6.26 -12.73
CA LYS A 71 -1.50 4.88 -13.24
C LYS A 71 -0.90 3.85 -12.29
N ALA A 72 0.02 4.26 -11.42
CA ALA A 72 0.66 3.35 -10.48
C ALA A 72 -0.23 3.02 -9.26
N GLY A 73 -1.36 3.72 -9.06
CA GLY A 73 -2.14 3.64 -7.83
C GLY A 73 -1.40 4.22 -6.62
N HIS A 74 -1.77 3.80 -5.42
CA HIS A 74 -1.05 4.16 -4.19
C HIS A 74 -1.09 3.00 -3.19
N ILE A 75 -0.07 2.90 -2.34
CA ILE A 75 -0.04 1.92 -1.25
C ILE A 75 0.50 2.58 0.02
N GLN A 76 -0.08 2.23 1.15
CA GLN A 76 0.22 2.82 2.45
C GLN A 76 0.01 1.79 3.56
N ILE A 77 0.79 1.90 4.63
CA ILE A 77 0.68 1.10 5.85
C ILE A 77 0.16 1.97 7.00
N TYR A 78 -0.72 1.44 7.84
CA TYR A 78 -1.17 2.12 9.05
C TYR A 78 -0.18 1.86 10.19
N ASN A 79 0.42 2.91 10.74
CA ASN A 79 1.38 2.74 11.84
C ASN A 79 0.72 2.69 13.24
N GLY A 80 -0.61 2.76 13.31
CA GLY A 80 -1.41 2.83 14.54
C GLY A 80 -1.88 4.25 14.89
N GLU A 81 -1.40 5.26 14.16
CA GLU A 81 -1.79 6.66 14.34
C GLU A 81 -2.05 7.33 12.98
N ASN A 82 -1.12 7.17 12.04
CA ASN A 82 -1.10 7.77 10.72
C ASN A 82 -0.96 6.73 9.61
N TRP A 83 -1.36 7.12 8.41
CA TRP A 83 -1.02 6.39 7.19
C TRP A 83 0.39 6.78 6.75
N VAL A 84 1.22 5.78 6.46
CA VAL A 84 2.61 5.96 6.07
C VAL A 84 2.85 5.28 4.73
N SER A 85 3.52 5.96 3.82
CA SER A 85 3.94 5.39 2.54
C SER A 85 5.40 5.73 2.29
N ASP A 86 5.69 6.55 1.28
CA ASP A 86 6.99 7.21 1.12
C ASP A 86 7.12 8.50 1.94
N PHE A 87 6.08 8.83 2.72
CA PHE A 87 6.01 9.93 3.68
C PHE A 87 4.93 9.65 4.73
N ILE A 88 4.91 10.42 5.83
CA ILE A 88 3.80 10.38 6.80
C ILE A 88 2.65 11.24 6.28
N GLN A 89 1.46 10.65 6.17
CA GLN A 89 0.31 11.28 5.55
C GLN A 89 -0.62 11.93 6.58
N ASN A 90 -1.00 13.19 6.33
CA ASN A 90 -2.01 13.89 7.14
C ASN A 90 -3.44 13.39 6.91
N TYR A 91 -3.68 12.66 5.82
CA TYR A 91 -4.99 12.17 5.41
C TYR A 91 -4.88 10.78 4.78
N PHE A 92 -5.99 10.04 4.77
CA PHE A 92 -6.09 8.74 4.12
C PHE A 92 -5.71 8.78 2.63
N TYR A 93 -6.29 9.71 1.87
CA TYR A 93 -5.91 9.92 0.47
C TYR A 93 -4.71 10.88 0.41
N PRO A 94 -3.57 10.45 -0.20
CA PRO A 94 -2.26 11.10 -0.03
C PRO A 94 -2.15 12.49 -0.67
N GLY A 95 -3.10 12.86 -1.55
CA GLY A 95 -3.04 14.11 -2.28
C GLY A 95 -4.41 14.62 -2.72
N ARG A 96 -4.44 15.87 -3.19
CA ARG A 96 -5.67 16.55 -3.65
C ARG A 96 -6.36 15.77 -4.78
N ALA A 97 -5.59 15.21 -5.72
CA ALA A 97 -6.13 14.42 -6.82
C ALA A 97 -6.86 13.17 -6.31
N TYR A 98 -6.24 12.40 -5.41
CA TYR A 98 -6.87 11.22 -4.79
C TYR A 98 -8.12 11.58 -3.98
N ARG A 99 -8.07 12.66 -3.18
CA ARG A 99 -9.24 13.13 -2.42
C ARG A 99 -10.42 13.54 -3.31
N LYS A 100 -10.13 14.10 -4.48
CA LYS A 100 -11.15 14.49 -5.47
C LYS A 100 -11.71 13.27 -6.19
N ALA A 101 -10.85 12.36 -6.66
CA ALA A 101 -11.24 11.21 -7.46
C ALA A 101 -11.89 10.09 -6.64
N LYS A 102 -11.51 9.94 -5.35
CA LYS A 102 -11.95 8.88 -4.45
C LYS A 102 -11.91 7.48 -5.10
N PRO A 103 -10.75 7.05 -5.65
CA PRO A 103 -10.61 5.71 -6.21
C PRO A 103 -10.89 4.64 -5.14
N ASN A 104 -11.35 3.46 -5.59
CA ASN A 104 -11.56 2.34 -4.68
C ASN A 104 -10.22 1.89 -4.08
N TYR A 105 -10.32 1.19 -2.97
CA TYR A 105 -9.18 0.65 -2.27
C TYR A 105 -9.58 -0.61 -1.50
N LYS A 106 -8.58 -1.42 -1.20
CA LYS A 106 -8.70 -2.64 -0.40
C LYS A 106 -7.70 -2.61 0.73
N THR A 107 -8.08 -3.18 1.87
CA THR A 107 -7.23 -3.29 3.05
C THR A 107 -6.79 -4.73 3.25
N TYR A 108 -5.51 -4.91 3.54
CA TYR A 108 -4.87 -6.21 3.74
C TYR A 108 -4.24 -6.25 5.12
N ARG A 109 -4.46 -7.35 5.83
CA ARG A 109 -3.96 -7.56 7.20
C ARG A 109 -3.17 -8.86 7.29
N TRP A 110 -2.08 -8.80 8.05
CA TRP A 110 -1.35 -9.99 8.47
C TRP A 110 -1.98 -10.51 9.75
N GLU A 111 -2.37 -11.79 9.77
CA GLU A 111 -2.94 -12.49 10.95
C GLU A 111 -1.93 -13.44 11.58
#